data_AF-A0AAW6J483-F1
#
_entry.id   AF-A0AAW6J483-F1
#
_cell.length_a   1.000
_cell.length_b   1.000
_cell.length_c   1.000
_cell.angle_alpha   90.00
_cell.angle_beta   90.00
_cell.angle_gamma   90.00
#
_symmetry.space_group_name_H-M   'P 1'
#
loop_
_entity.id
_entity.type
_entity.pdbx_description
1 polymer ?
#
loop_
_entity_poly.entity_id
_entity_poly.type
_entity_poly.pdbx_seq_one_letter_code
_entity_poly.pdbx_strand_id
1 'polypeptide(L)'
;MQQSHYKNTPLSKSKPLHRSSYRYQFEELYLRVLAFSDRLDIYNGKLSSFLNDFMDDNKNPNDLILTDWKNNLLATLDIVYQDVRISKFSKSVVEAILFGVYKNLDNVNLKNSEYFIERVTELRKDTNFSLVSLKEGLASKEKVKGRLGVALEIFRS
;
A
#
# COMPACT_ATOMS: atom_id res chain seq x y z
N MET A 1 50.81 2.34 49.76
CA MET A 1 50.48 2.66 48.35
C MET A 1 49.98 1.39 47.69
N GLN A 2 48.66 1.21 47.60
CA GLN A 2 48.03 0.07 46.92
C GLN A 2 47.28 0.59 45.69
N GLN A 3 47.55 -0.03 44.55
CA GLN A 3 47.05 0.35 43.23
C GLN A 3 45.58 -0.05 43.09
N SER A 4 44.73 0.90 42.69
CA SER A 4 43.32 0.68 42.38
C SER A 4 43.15 0.13 40.96
N HIS A 5 42.54 -1.06 40.85
CA HIS A 5 42.09 -1.64 39.58
C HIS A 5 41.01 -0.78 38.92
N TYR A 6 41.31 -0.14 37.79
CA TYR A 6 40.29 0.33 36.86
C TYR A 6 39.87 -0.82 35.93
N LYS A 7 38.61 -1.26 36.04
CA LYS A 7 37.99 -2.18 35.08
C LYS A 7 37.50 -1.36 33.88
N ASN A 8 38.07 -1.64 32.70
CA ASN A 8 37.53 -1.23 31.41
C ASN A 8 36.13 -1.83 31.23
N THR A 9 35.09 -1.01 31.36
CA THR A 9 33.73 -1.40 30.97
C THR A 9 33.53 -0.98 29.52
N PRO A 10 33.27 -1.90 28.58
CA PRO A 10 33.01 -1.51 27.20
C PRO A 10 31.69 -0.72 27.14
N LEU A 11 31.72 0.40 26.42
CA LEU A 11 30.55 1.19 26.07
C LEU A 11 29.46 0.26 25.51
N SER A 12 28.35 0.20 26.24
CA SER A 12 27.11 -0.45 25.83
C SER A 12 26.78 -0.04 24.39
N LYS A 13 26.75 -1.03 23.50
CA LYS A 13 26.20 -0.89 22.14
C LYS A 13 24.74 -0.49 22.29
N SER A 14 24.44 0.80 22.20
CA SER A 14 23.07 1.28 22.09
C SER A 14 22.47 0.64 20.84
N LYS A 15 21.44 -0.20 21.05
CA LYS A 15 20.64 -0.76 19.96
C LYS A 15 20.10 0.41 19.12
N PRO A 16 20.20 0.37 17.78
CA PRO A 16 19.56 1.38 16.96
C PRO A 16 18.06 1.37 17.24
N LEU A 17 17.49 2.56 17.46
CA LEU A 17 16.07 2.79 17.68
C LEU A 17 15.27 2.19 16.51
N HIS A 18 14.62 1.05 16.78
CA HIS A 18 13.73 0.35 15.86
C HIS A 18 12.41 1.14 15.70
N ARG A 19 12.45 2.34 15.10
CA ARG A 19 11.25 3.11 14.69
C ARG A 19 10.92 2.97 13.20
N SER A 20 11.74 2.29 12.40
CA SER A 20 11.74 2.45 10.94
C SER A 20 10.90 1.45 10.14
N SER A 21 10.63 0.23 10.65
CA SER A 21 9.94 -0.81 9.88
C SER A 21 8.48 -0.48 9.51
N TYR A 22 7.73 0.16 10.41
CA TYR A 22 6.32 0.47 10.18
C TYR A 22 6.16 1.55 9.10
N ARG A 23 6.95 2.63 9.19
CA ARG A 23 6.94 3.73 8.21
C ARG A 23 7.27 3.25 6.80
N TYR A 24 8.32 2.43 6.64
CA TYR A 24 8.68 1.87 5.33
C TYR A 24 7.58 1.00 4.71
N GLN A 25 6.75 0.34 5.53
CA GLN A 25 5.63 -0.45 5.03
C GLN A 25 4.50 0.40 4.44
N PHE A 26 4.25 1.60 4.96
CA PHE A 26 3.28 2.53 4.35
C PHE A 26 3.86 3.21 3.12
N GLU A 27 5.13 3.60 3.15
CA GLU A 27 5.81 4.18 1.99
C GLU A 27 5.81 3.20 0.81
N GLU A 28 6.10 1.91 1.05
CA GLU A 28 6.00 0.87 0.01
C GLU A 28 4.55 0.69 -0.48
N LEU A 29 3.56 0.75 0.42
CA LEU A 29 2.15 0.60 0.03
C LEU A 29 1.68 1.73 -0.89
N TYR A 30 2.05 2.98 -0.60
CA TYR A 30 1.72 4.11 -1.48
C TYR A 30 2.47 4.03 -2.81
N LEU A 31 3.76 3.64 -2.77
CA LEU A 31 4.53 3.39 -3.99
C LEU A 31 3.89 2.31 -4.86
N ARG A 32 3.40 1.22 -4.27
CA ARG A 32 2.66 0.16 -4.97
C ARG A 32 1.40 0.71 -5.62
N VAL A 33 0.62 1.52 -4.90
CA VAL A 33 -0.61 2.13 -5.46
C VAL A 33 -0.27 2.99 -6.67
N LEU A 34 0.77 3.83 -6.60
CA LEU A 34 1.22 4.64 -7.73
C LEU A 34 1.69 3.78 -8.91
N ALA A 35 2.60 2.83 -8.65
CA ALA A 35 3.20 2.00 -9.69
C ALA A 35 2.17 1.09 -10.38
N PHE A 36 1.28 0.46 -9.62
CA PHE A 36 0.20 -0.32 -10.21
C PHE A 36 -0.81 0.58 -10.95
N SER A 37 -1.08 1.79 -10.46
CA SER A 37 -2.03 2.69 -11.13
C SER A 37 -1.54 3.19 -12.48
N ASP A 38 -0.22 3.31 -12.61
CA ASP A 38 0.51 3.68 -13.82
C ASP A 38 0.60 2.52 -14.82
N ARG A 39 1.02 1.33 -14.36
CA ARG A 39 1.50 0.26 -15.25
C ARG A 39 1.23 -1.17 -14.77
N LEU A 40 0.04 -1.45 -14.22
CA LEU A 40 -0.34 -2.80 -13.77
C LEU A 40 -0.24 -3.87 -14.88
N ASP A 41 -0.47 -3.48 -16.14
CA ASP A 41 -0.45 -4.36 -17.30
C ASP A 41 0.93 -5.04 -17.50
N ILE A 42 2.03 -4.33 -17.24
CA ILE A 42 3.38 -4.88 -17.37
C ILE A 42 3.86 -5.67 -16.14
N TYR A 43 3.09 -5.67 -15.04
CA TYR A 43 3.46 -6.41 -13.83
C TYR A 43 3.60 -7.91 -14.12
N ASN A 44 4.77 -8.48 -13.80
CA ASN A 44 5.15 -9.86 -14.14
C ASN A 44 5.24 -10.80 -12.92
N GLY A 45 4.87 -10.34 -11.72
CA GLY A 45 4.98 -11.12 -10.47
C GLY A 45 6.23 -10.85 -9.65
N LYS A 46 7.21 -10.09 -10.17
CA LYS A 46 8.42 -9.69 -9.43
C LYS A 46 8.28 -8.27 -8.89
N LEU A 47 7.61 -8.14 -7.75
CA LEU A 47 7.30 -6.83 -7.17
C LEU A 47 8.53 -5.94 -6.94
N SER A 48 9.60 -6.46 -6.35
CA SER A 48 10.78 -5.62 -6.05
C SER A 48 11.39 -5.03 -7.32
N SER A 49 11.48 -5.81 -8.41
CA SER A 49 11.93 -5.30 -9.71
C SER A 49 10.96 -4.24 -10.23
N PHE A 50 9.65 -4.55 -10.22
CA PHE A 50 8.61 -3.64 -10.70
C PHE A 50 8.63 -2.28 -10.00
N LEU A 51 8.79 -2.25 -8.67
CA LEU A 51 8.88 -1.00 -7.91
C LEU A 51 10.19 -0.27 -8.17
N ASN A 52 11.30 -1.00 -8.32
CA ASN A 52 12.60 -0.39 -8.66
C ASN A 52 12.56 0.26 -10.03
N ASP A 53 12.01 -0.43 -11.04
CA ASP A 53 11.85 0.09 -12.39
C ASP A 53 10.96 1.35 -12.37
N PHE A 54 9.85 1.32 -11.62
CA PHE A 54 9.01 2.51 -11.44
C PHE A 54 9.74 3.68 -10.80
N MET A 55 10.51 3.43 -9.73
CA MET A 55 11.28 4.48 -9.05
C MET A 55 12.42 5.03 -9.91
N ASP A 56 13.06 4.21 -10.74
CA ASP A 56 14.16 4.65 -11.62
C ASP A 56 13.63 5.56 -12.73
N ASP A 57 12.54 5.15 -13.39
CA ASP A 57 11.85 5.96 -14.41
C ASP A 57 11.35 7.30 -13.86
N ASN A 58 11.03 7.33 -12.56
CA ASN A 58 10.44 8.48 -11.88
C ASN A 58 11.37 9.07 -10.81
N LYS A 59 12.69 8.98 -10.99
CA LYS A 59 13.67 9.45 -9.99
C LYS A 59 13.67 10.97 -9.82
N ASN A 60 13.35 11.71 -10.89
CA ASN A 60 13.26 13.16 -10.92
C ASN A 60 11.93 13.61 -11.53
N PRO A 61 10.80 13.33 -10.87
CA PRO A 61 9.50 13.75 -11.37
C PRO A 61 9.41 15.28 -11.31
N ASN A 62 8.77 15.89 -12.30
CA ASN A 62 8.54 17.33 -12.27
C ASN A 62 7.51 17.70 -11.18
N ASP A 63 7.48 18.99 -10.81
CA ASP A 63 6.62 19.48 -9.71
C ASP A 63 5.12 19.24 -9.96
N LEU A 64 4.69 19.22 -11.23
CA LEU A 64 3.30 18.94 -11.59
C LEU A 64 2.93 17.49 -11.25
N ILE A 65 3.73 16.52 -11.72
CA ILE A 65 3.52 15.09 -11.45
C ILE A 65 3.56 14.81 -9.94
N LEU A 66 4.52 15.40 -9.22
CA LEU A 66 4.60 15.26 -7.77
C LEU A 66 3.36 15.80 -7.06
N THR A 67 2.86 16.96 -7.50
CA THR A 67 1.66 17.57 -6.96
C THR A 67 0.43 16.72 -7.23
N ASP A 68 0.30 16.20 -8.44
CA ASP A 68 -0.82 15.33 -8.83
C ASP A 68 -0.84 14.03 -8.02
N TRP A 69 0.28 13.33 -7.92
CA TRP A 69 0.38 12.13 -7.10
C TRP A 69 0.06 12.39 -5.64
N LYS A 70 0.59 13.47 -5.07
CA LYS A 70 0.31 13.87 -3.70
C LYS A 70 -1.18 14.13 -3.50
N ASN A 71 -1.79 14.94 -4.36
CA ASN A 71 -3.21 15.31 -4.22
C ASN A 71 -4.12 14.10 -4.40
N ASN A 72 -3.83 13.24 -5.37
CA ASN A 72 -4.62 12.03 -5.62
C ASN A 72 -4.48 11.02 -4.47
N LEU A 73 -3.28 10.85 -3.91
CA LEU A 73 -3.08 10.00 -2.74
C LEU A 73 -3.83 10.57 -1.52
N LEU A 74 -3.74 11.88 -1.26
CA LEU A 74 -4.48 12.50 -0.14
C LEU A 74 -5.99 12.32 -0.29
N ALA A 75 -6.54 12.61 -1.47
CA ALA A 75 -7.96 12.40 -1.75
C ALA A 75 -8.38 10.93 -1.59
N THR A 76 -7.53 9.99 -2.02
CA THR A 76 -7.74 8.55 -1.82
C THR A 76 -7.80 8.21 -0.34
N LEU A 77 -6.87 8.73 0.47
CA LEU A 77 -6.82 8.46 1.90
C LEU A 77 -8.03 9.05 2.63
N ASP A 78 -8.46 10.25 2.28
CA ASP A 78 -9.65 10.89 2.85
C ASP A 78 -10.91 10.05 2.61
N ILE A 79 -11.06 9.51 1.40
CA ILE A 79 -12.15 8.59 1.07
C ILE A 79 -12.00 7.26 1.82
N VAL A 80 -10.83 6.64 1.79
CA VAL A 80 -10.67 5.28 2.33
C VAL A 80 -10.85 5.23 3.84
N TYR A 81 -10.31 6.21 4.57
CA TYR A 81 -10.34 6.20 6.02
C TYR A 81 -11.64 6.74 6.64
N GLN A 82 -12.65 7.07 5.82
CA GLN A 82 -14.02 7.25 6.32
C GLN A 82 -14.60 5.92 6.88
N ASP A 83 -14.10 4.76 6.42
CA ASP A 83 -14.43 3.45 6.96
C ASP A 83 -13.41 2.99 8.01
N VAL A 84 -13.80 3.07 9.29
CA VAL A 84 -12.97 2.66 10.43
C VAL A 84 -12.53 1.19 10.40
N ARG A 85 -13.24 0.33 9.65
CA ARG A 85 -12.94 -1.11 9.53
C ARG A 85 -11.66 -1.38 8.75
N ILE A 86 -11.22 -0.45 7.90
CA ILE A 86 -10.01 -0.58 7.06
C ILE A 86 -8.78 -0.94 7.89
N SER A 87 -8.64 -0.36 9.08
CA SER A 87 -7.54 -0.63 10.03
C SER A 87 -7.40 -2.11 10.43
N LYS A 88 -8.47 -2.91 10.29
CA LYS A 88 -8.53 -4.32 10.66
C LYS A 88 -8.32 -5.26 9.46
N PHE A 89 -8.25 -4.74 8.24
CA PHE A 89 -8.13 -5.56 7.04
C PHE A 89 -6.67 -5.97 6.79
N SER A 90 -6.50 -7.05 6.02
CA SER A 90 -5.17 -7.48 5.60
C SER A 90 -4.56 -6.45 4.63
N LYS A 91 -3.23 -6.42 4.55
CA LYS A 91 -2.51 -5.52 3.63
C LYS A 91 -2.95 -5.66 2.18
N SER A 92 -3.24 -6.88 1.71
CA SER A 92 -3.70 -7.12 0.33
C SER A 92 -5.10 -6.56 0.06
N VAL A 93 -5.97 -6.54 1.08
CA VAL A 93 -7.29 -5.91 0.98
C VAL A 93 -7.14 -4.39 0.98
N VAL A 94 -6.33 -3.84 1.88
CA VAL A 94 -6.07 -2.39 1.95
C VAL A 94 -5.41 -1.88 0.66
N GLU A 95 -4.44 -2.61 0.10
CA GLU A 95 -3.80 -2.31 -1.19
C GLU A 95 -4.84 -2.24 -2.32
N ALA A 96 -5.72 -3.24 -2.42
CA ALA A 96 -6.75 -3.28 -3.44
C ALA A 96 -7.75 -2.12 -3.29
N ILE A 97 -8.16 -1.78 -2.06
CA ILE A 97 -9.04 -0.64 -1.80
C ILE A 97 -8.38 0.67 -2.20
N LEU A 98 -7.14 0.92 -1.76
CA LEU A 98 -6.41 2.14 -2.11
C LEU A 98 -6.23 2.27 -3.63
N PHE A 99 -5.83 1.19 -4.31
CA PHE A 99 -5.69 1.17 -5.76
C PHE A 99 -7.02 1.44 -6.48
N GLY A 100 -8.09 0.74 -6.08
CA GLY A 100 -9.40 0.87 -6.71
C GLY A 100 -9.99 2.27 -6.54
N VAL A 101 -9.85 2.87 -5.36
CA VAL A 101 -10.27 4.27 -5.14
C VAL A 101 -9.39 5.24 -5.93
N TYR A 102 -8.06 5.09 -5.88
CA TYR A 102 -7.12 5.96 -6.60
C TYR A 102 -7.41 6.00 -8.11
N LYS A 103 -7.76 4.85 -8.71
CA LYS A 103 -8.09 4.74 -10.13
C LYS A 103 -9.47 5.29 -10.52
N ASN A 104 -10.34 5.53 -9.55
CA ASN A 104 -11.72 5.98 -9.77
C ASN A 104 -12.02 7.26 -8.95
N LEU A 105 -11.04 8.15 -8.77
CA LEU A 105 -11.22 9.40 -8.02
C LEU A 105 -12.25 10.37 -8.65
N ASP A 106 -12.54 10.19 -9.93
CA ASP A 106 -13.59 10.87 -10.67
C ASP A 106 -15.00 10.40 -10.28
N ASN A 107 -15.13 9.22 -9.67
CA ASN A 107 -16.39 8.75 -9.11
C ASN A 107 -16.74 9.48 -7.81
N VAL A 108 -17.57 10.53 -7.93
CA VAL A 108 -17.99 11.37 -6.82
C VAL A 108 -18.77 10.63 -5.73
N ASN A 109 -19.41 9.50 -6.05
CA ASN A 109 -20.18 8.70 -5.09
C ASN A 109 -19.28 8.08 -4.02
N LEU A 110 -17.98 7.89 -4.28
CA LEU A 110 -17.04 7.38 -3.29
C LEU A 110 -16.89 8.29 -2.06
N LYS A 111 -17.26 9.57 -2.16
CA LYS A 111 -17.30 10.50 -1.03
C LYS A 111 -18.51 10.28 -0.11
N ASN A 112 -19.51 9.53 -0.55
CA ASN A 112 -20.62 9.12 0.29
C ASN A 112 -20.20 7.88 1.10
N SER A 113 -20.22 7.99 2.43
CA SER A 113 -19.71 6.94 3.31
C SER A 113 -20.51 5.64 3.23
N GLU A 114 -21.83 5.69 3.07
CA GLU A 114 -22.66 4.49 2.94
C GLU A 114 -22.34 3.76 1.63
N TYR A 115 -22.26 4.53 0.53
CA TYR A 115 -21.88 4.02 -0.79
C TYR A 115 -20.51 3.33 -0.74
N PHE A 116 -19.50 4.01 -0.20
CA PHE A 116 -18.15 3.48 -0.09
C PHE A 116 -18.09 2.21 0.79
N ILE A 117 -18.78 2.22 1.94
CA ILE A 117 -18.87 1.07 2.85
C ILE A 117 -19.51 -0.14 2.17
N GLU A 118 -20.50 0.09 1.31
CA GLU A 118 -21.15 -0.95 0.50
C GLU A 118 -20.17 -1.56 -0.50
N ARG A 119 -19.46 -0.73 -1.28
CA ARG A 119 -18.43 -1.18 -2.24
C ARG A 119 -17.29 -1.94 -1.56
N VAL A 120 -16.83 -1.48 -0.39
CA VAL A 120 -15.84 -2.21 0.44
C VAL A 120 -16.38 -3.57 0.89
N THR A 121 -17.67 -3.65 1.24
CA THR A 121 -18.31 -4.89 1.65
C THR A 121 -18.44 -5.86 0.47
N GLU A 122 -18.76 -5.36 -0.71
CA GLU A 122 -18.82 -6.11 -1.96
C GLU A 122 -17.45 -6.68 -2.35
N LEU A 123 -16.40 -5.84 -2.32
CA LEU A 123 -15.01 -6.26 -2.57
C LEU A 123 -14.60 -7.45 -1.70
N ARG A 124 -14.93 -7.41 -0.41
CA ARG A 124 -14.56 -8.47 0.53
C ARG A 124 -15.34 -9.77 0.34
N LYS A 125 -16.49 -9.73 -0.34
CA LYS A 125 -17.25 -10.93 -0.70
C LYS A 125 -16.71 -11.60 -1.96
N ASP A 126 -15.92 -10.90 -2.76
CA ASP A 126 -15.34 -11.46 -3.97
C ASP A 126 -14.36 -12.62 -3.66
N THR A 127 -14.40 -13.64 -4.51
CA THR A 127 -13.62 -14.88 -4.32
C THR A 127 -12.10 -14.65 -4.32
N ASN A 128 -11.60 -13.57 -4.94
CA ASN A 128 -10.19 -13.17 -4.91
C ASN A 128 -9.71 -12.73 -3.51
N PHE A 129 -10.65 -12.42 -2.60
CA PHE A 129 -10.38 -12.05 -1.22
C PHE A 129 -10.80 -13.14 -0.21
N SER A 130 -11.25 -14.31 -0.70
CA SER A 130 -11.57 -15.45 0.16
C SER A 130 -10.32 -16.01 0.87
N LEU A 131 -10.51 -16.58 2.07
CA LEU A 131 -9.41 -17.19 2.84
C LEU A 131 -8.66 -18.30 2.05
N VAL A 132 -9.35 -19.00 1.15
CA VAL A 132 -8.76 -20.04 0.29
C VAL A 132 -7.84 -19.39 -0.75
N SER A 133 -8.33 -18.37 -1.46
CA SER A 133 -7.52 -17.58 -2.43
C SER A 133 -6.34 -16.86 -1.79
N LEU A 134 -6.43 -16.52 -0.50
CA LEU A 134 -5.34 -15.86 0.23
C LEU A 134 -4.27 -16.84 0.74
N LYS A 135 -4.59 -18.13 0.89
CA LYS A 135 -3.64 -19.17 1.35
C LYS A 135 -2.74 -19.71 0.23
N GLU A 136 -3.23 -19.72 -1.01
CA GLU A 136 -2.47 -20.21 -2.17
C GLU A 136 -1.91 -19.06 -3.01
N GLY A 137 -0.59 -18.88 -2.97
CA GLY A 137 0.11 -18.01 -3.93
C GLY A 137 -0.33 -16.54 -3.90
N LEU A 138 -0.55 -15.95 -2.72
CA LEU A 138 -1.02 -14.58 -2.51
C LEU A 138 -0.27 -13.52 -3.36
N ALA A 139 1.03 -13.71 -3.53
CA ALA A 139 1.93 -12.80 -4.25
C ALA A 139 2.11 -13.15 -5.74
N SER A 140 1.48 -14.23 -6.24
CA SER A 140 1.55 -14.57 -7.66
C SER A 140 0.97 -13.44 -8.52
N LYS A 141 1.55 -13.27 -9.71
CA LYS A 141 1.14 -12.28 -10.71
C LYS A 141 -0.38 -12.26 -10.91
N GLU A 142 -0.95 -13.42 -11.19
CA GLU A 142 -2.38 -13.56 -11.50
C GLU A 142 -3.27 -13.21 -10.31
N LYS A 143 -2.88 -13.58 -9.08
CA LYS A 143 -3.65 -13.21 -7.88
C LYS A 143 -3.59 -11.72 -7.58
N VAL A 144 -2.45 -11.07 -7.79
CA VAL A 144 -2.34 -9.60 -7.64
C VAL A 144 -3.21 -8.91 -8.69
N LYS A 145 -3.05 -9.26 -9.97
CA LYS A 145 -3.84 -8.69 -11.06
C LYS A 145 -5.33 -8.93 -10.87
N GLY A 146 -5.73 -10.11 -10.44
CA GLY A 146 -7.12 -10.44 -10.14
C GLY A 146 -7.71 -9.56 -9.04
N ARG A 147 -7.02 -9.41 -7.90
CA ARG A 147 -7.50 -8.53 -6.81
C ARG A 147 -7.60 -7.07 -7.22
N LEU A 148 -6.58 -6.56 -7.91
CA LEU A 148 -6.55 -5.16 -8.35
C LEU A 148 -7.60 -4.90 -9.45
N GLY A 149 -7.78 -5.83 -10.38
CA GLY A 149 -8.82 -5.76 -11.41
C GLY A 149 -10.23 -5.73 -10.82
N VAL A 150 -10.53 -6.62 -9.86
CA VAL A 150 -11.83 -6.60 -9.16
C VAL A 150 -12.04 -5.28 -8.43
N ALA A 151 -11.02 -4.77 -7.73
CA ALA A 151 -11.13 -3.48 -7.05
C ALA A 151 -11.38 -2.33 -8.02
N LEU A 152 -10.70 -2.31 -9.17
CA LEU A 152 -10.92 -1.29 -10.20
C LEU A 152 -12.38 -1.25 -10.64
N GLU A 153 -12.99 -2.40 -10.90
CA GLU A 153 -14.37 -2.47 -11.39
C GLU A 153 -15.40 -2.14 -10.29
N ILE A 154 -15.21 -2.65 -9.07
CA ILE A 154 -16.12 -2.39 -7.95
C ILE A 154 -16.20 -0.90 -7.62
N PHE A 155 -15.07 -0.18 -7.61
CA PHE A 155 -15.06 1.25 -7.28
C PHE A 155 -15.36 2.17 -8.48
N ARG A 156 -15.45 1.64 -9.71
CA ARG A 156 -15.85 2.43 -10.90
C ARG A 156 -17.33 2.76 -10.90
N SER A 157 -18.15 1.83 -10.42
CA SER A 157 -19.62 1.93 -10.45
C SER A 157 -20.13 2.97 -9.47
#